data_AF-A0A9D7MQZ3-F1
#
_entry.id   AF-A0A9D7MQZ3-F1
#
_cell.length_a   1.000
_cell.length_b   1.000
_cell.length_c   1.000
_cell.angle_alpha   90.00
_cell.angle_beta   90.00
_cell.angle_gamma   90.00
#
_symmetry.space_group_name_H-M   'P 1'
#
loop_
_entity.id
_entity.type
_entity.pdbx_description
1 polymer ?
#
loop_
_entity_poly.entity_id
_entity_poly.type
_entity_poly.pdbx_seq_one_letter_code
_entity_poly.pdbx_strand_id
1 'polypeptide(L)'
;MIDAPLRCGDGGVSWYRFAARRILLGGRNLIICSGHNVDVQRETEHALRASNALFSQIFDLVPEGLVLTDAGHRYQNVNRAWLARTGYSRSKS
;
A
#
# COMPACT_ATOMS: atom_id res chain seq x y z
N MET A 1 16.91 3.28 8.33
CA MET A 1 16.44 2.06 7.65
C MET A 1 16.11 2.48 6.23
N ILE A 2 16.57 1.74 5.23
CA ILE A 2 16.49 2.13 3.82
C ILE A 2 16.09 0.88 3.02
N ASP A 3 15.13 1.00 2.12
CA ASP A 3 14.78 -0.06 1.17
C ASP A 3 15.56 0.20 -0.12
N ALA A 4 16.32 -0.79 -0.58
CA ALA A 4 17.17 -0.68 -1.77
C ALA A 4 17.21 -2.01 -2.54
N PRO A 5 17.33 -1.97 -3.88
CA PRO A 5 17.51 -3.18 -4.67
C PRO A 5 18.93 -3.72 -4.49
N LEU A 6 19.03 -5.04 -4.33
CA LEU A 6 20.28 -5.79 -4.32
C LEU A 6 20.35 -6.66 -5.57
N ARG A 7 21.50 -6.63 -6.26
CA ARG A 7 21.78 -7.56 -7.35
C ARG A 7 22.33 -8.86 -6.77
N CYS A 8 21.64 -9.96 -7.02
CA CYS A 8 22.04 -11.30 -6.64
C CYS A 8 23.16 -11.80 -7.57
N GLY A 9 23.94 -12.80 -7.11
CA GLY A 9 25.06 -13.36 -7.88
C GLY A 9 24.65 -14.02 -9.20
N ASP A 10 23.39 -14.42 -9.32
CA ASP A 10 22.75 -14.95 -10.54
C ASP A 10 22.28 -13.85 -11.51
N GLY A 11 22.50 -12.58 -11.17
CA GLY A 11 22.08 -11.42 -11.96
C GLY A 11 20.67 -10.91 -11.65
N GLY A 12 19.88 -11.63 -10.85
CA GLY A 12 18.56 -11.21 -10.39
C GLY A 12 18.61 -9.95 -9.51
N VAL A 13 17.46 -9.28 -9.37
CA VAL A 13 17.33 -8.11 -8.48
C VAL A 13 16.22 -8.37 -7.47
N SER A 14 16.58 -8.26 -6.19
CA SER A 14 15.64 -8.40 -5.07
C SER A 14 15.67 -7.16 -4.19
N TRP A 15 14.53 -6.77 -3.67
CA TRP A 15 14.43 -5.64 -2.74
C TRP A 15 14.74 -6.07 -1.33
N TYR A 16 15.63 -5.31 -0.69
CA TYR A 16 16.01 -5.52 0.70
C TYR A 16 15.81 -4.24 1.51
N ARG A 17 15.33 -4.42 2.73
CA ARG A 17 15.32 -3.42 3.78
C ARG A 17 16.58 -3.53 4.60
N PHE A 18 17.41 -2.51 4.53
CA PHE A 18 18.67 -2.44 5.23
C PHE A 18 18.57 -1.57 6.48
N ALA A 19 19.18 -2.05 7.55
CA ALA A 19 19.49 -1.26 8.72
C ALA A 19 20.97 -1.45 9.06
N ALA A 20 21.66 -0.35 9.32
CA ALA A 20 23.04 -0.35 9.76
C ALA A 20 23.13 0.38 11.10
N ARG A 21 23.91 -0.16 12.03
CA ARG A 21 24.23 0.50 13.30
C ARG A 21 25.72 0.37 13.58
N ARG A 22 26.29 1.43 14.15
CA ARG A 22 27.64 1.38 14.71
C ARG A 22 27.60 0.73 16.08
N ILE A 23 28.54 -0.16 16.35
CA ILE A 23 28.71 -0.83 17.65
C ILE A 23 30.18 -0.78 18.07
N LEU A 24 30.43 -0.75 19.38
CA LEU A 24 31.75 -0.94 19.95
C LEU A 24 31.85 -2.38 20.46
N LEU A 25 32.74 -3.19 19.87
CA LEU A 25 32.95 -4.57 20.27
C LEU A 25 34.45 -4.81 20.50
N GLY A 26 34.83 -5.19 21.72
CA GLY A 26 36.23 -5.41 22.08
C GLY A 26 37.12 -4.18 21.85
N GLY A 27 36.60 -2.97 22.07
CA GLY A 27 37.32 -1.71 21.84
C GLY A 27 37.43 -1.26 20.38
N ARG A 28 36.84 -2.00 19.43
CA ARG A 28 36.83 -1.66 18.00
C ARG A 28 35.46 -1.15 17.57
N ASN A 29 35.45 -0.05 16.82
CA ASN A 29 34.25 0.47 16.18
C ASN A 29 33.93 -0.38 14.94
N LEU A 30 32.76 -1.03 14.95
CA LEU A 30 32.25 -1.85 13.86
C LEU A 30 30.91 -1.30 13.36
N ILE A 31 30.53 -1.69 12.15
CA ILE A 31 29.18 -1.50 11.63
C ILE A 31 28.54 -2.87 11.52
N ILE A 32 27.39 -3.05 12.17
CA ILE A 32 26.53 -4.19 11.94
C ILE A 32 25.44 -3.77 10.95
N CYS A 33 25.27 -4.57 9.89
CA CYS A 33 24.24 -4.40 8.90
C CYS A 33 23.31 -5.62 8.92
N SER A 34 22.00 -5.38 8.86
CA SER A 34 20.99 -6.42 8.63
C SER A 34 20.24 -6.10 7.34
N GLY A 35 20.03 -7.10 6.51
CA GLY A 35 19.17 -7.02 5.32
C GLY A 35 17.99 -7.98 5.47
N HIS A 36 16.78 -7.48 5.22
CA HIS A 36 15.56 -8.30 5.16
C HIS A 36 14.99 -8.23 3.74
N ASN A 37 14.80 -9.37 3.07
CA ASN A 37 14.14 -9.39 1.77
C ASN A 37 12.69 -8.93 1.95
N VAL A 38 12.23 -7.99 1.12
CA VAL A 38 10.88 -7.42 1.17
C VAL A 38 10.10 -7.60 -0.13
N ASP A 39 10.54 -8.46 -1.05
CA ASP A 39 9.88 -8.69 -2.34
C ASP A 39 8.41 -9.09 -2.14
N VAL A 40 8.15 -10.10 -1.31
CA VAL A 40 6.77 -10.58 -1.01
C VAL A 40 5.90 -9.48 -0.40
N GLN A 41 6.45 -8.69 0.53
CA GLN A 41 5.72 -7.58 1.15
C GLN A 41 5.34 -6.54 0.09
N ARG A 42 6.29 -6.20 -0.81
CA ARG A 42 6.09 -5.21 -1.85
C ARG A 42 5.09 -5.68 -2.90
N GLU A 43 5.19 -6.93 -3.36
CA GLU A 43 4.24 -7.52 -4.31
C GLU A 43 2.81 -7.52 -3.76
N THR A 44 2.65 -7.91 -2.50
CA THR A 44 1.35 -7.91 -1.83
C THR A 44 0.77 -6.49 -1.73
N GLU A 45 1.59 -5.51 -1.34
CA GLU A 45 1.18 -4.12 -1.25
C GLU A 45 0.83 -3.53 -2.63
N HIS A 46 1.62 -3.86 -3.66
CA HIS A 46 1.35 -3.44 -5.03
C HIS A 46 0.05 -4.04 -5.56
N ALA A 47 -0.19 -5.33 -5.32
CA ALA A 47 -1.44 -5.99 -5.70
C ALA A 47 -2.65 -5.36 -4.99
N LEU A 48 -2.53 -5.07 -3.68
CA LEU A 48 -3.57 -4.41 -2.92
C LEU A 48 -3.86 -2.99 -3.46
N ARG A 49 -2.81 -2.21 -3.74
CA ARG A 49 -2.95 -0.86 -4.31
C ARG A 49 -3.61 -0.90 -5.69
N ALA A 50 -3.21 -1.85 -6.55
CA ALA A 50 -3.80 -2.03 -7.87
C ALA A 50 -5.29 -2.42 -7.77
N SER A 51 -5.63 -3.35 -6.88
CA SER A 51 -7.01 -3.76 -6.65
C SER A 51 -7.88 -2.61 -6.11
N ASN A 52 -7.39 -1.87 -5.12
CA ASN A 52 -8.09 -0.71 -4.58
C ASN A 52 -8.29 0.39 -5.63
N ALA A 53 -7.29 0.65 -6.47
CA ALA A 53 -7.40 1.61 -7.56
C ALA A 53 -8.45 1.18 -8.58
N LEU A 54 -8.44 -0.09 -8.98
CA LEU A 54 -9.43 -0.64 -9.90
C LEU A 54 -10.84 -0.59 -9.30
N PHE A 55 -11.01 -0.99 -8.04
CA PHE A 55 -12.28 -0.89 -7.33
C PHE A 55 -12.77 0.56 -7.29
N SER A 56 -11.92 1.51 -6.92
CA SER A 56 -12.28 2.93 -6.88
C SER A 56 -12.68 3.46 -8.25
N GLN A 57 -11.98 3.06 -9.32
CA GLN A 57 -12.33 3.44 -10.69
C GLN A 57 -13.68 2.88 -11.10
N ILE A 58 -13.91 1.58 -10.92
CA ILE A 58 -15.18 0.93 -11.25
C ILE A 58 -16.30 1.58 -10.44
N PHE A 59 -16.12 1.73 -9.13
CA PHE A 59 -17.11 2.33 -8.25
C PHE A 59 -17.55 3.72 -8.76
N ASP A 60 -16.58 4.59 -9.10
CA ASP A 60 -16.87 5.96 -9.57
C ASP A 60 -17.38 6.05 -11.01
N LEU A 61 -16.99 5.12 -11.89
CA LEU A 61 -17.35 5.14 -13.32
C LEU A 61 -18.66 4.42 -13.65
N VAL A 62 -19.12 3.51 -12.78
CA VAL A 62 -20.40 2.83 -12.98
C VAL A 62 -21.54 3.86 -13.05
N PRO A 63 -22.38 3.83 -14.10
CA PRO A 63 -23.45 4.81 -14.30
C PRO A 63 -24.65 4.60 -13.36
N GLU A 64 -24.74 3.44 -12.72
CA GLU A 64 -25.73 3.17 -11.68
C GLU A 64 -25.30 3.70 -10.32
N GLY A 65 -26.28 4.14 -9.52
CA GLY A 65 -26.01 4.61 -8.17
C GLY A 65 -25.54 3.45 -7.28
N LEU A 66 -24.30 3.49 -6.83
CA LEU A 66 -23.74 2.51 -5.89
C LEU A 66 -23.62 3.10 -4.50
N VAL A 67 -24.01 2.31 -3.51
CA VAL A 67 -23.89 2.64 -2.08
C VAL A 67 -23.12 1.51 -1.40
N LEU A 68 -22.04 1.85 -0.71
CA LEU A 68 -21.32 0.96 0.18
C LEU A 68 -21.83 1.16 1.59
N THR A 69 -22.22 0.07 2.26
CA THR A 69 -22.73 0.09 3.64
C THR A 69 -21.97 -0.89 4.51
N ASP A 70 -21.94 -0.62 5.82
CA ASP A 70 -21.46 -1.59 6.80
C ASP A 70 -22.54 -2.63 7.15
N ALA A 71 -22.20 -3.58 8.02
CA ALA A 71 -23.13 -4.61 8.50
C ALA A 71 -24.33 -4.04 9.29
N GLY A 72 -24.24 -2.78 9.74
CA GLY A 72 -25.32 -2.05 10.41
C GLY A 72 -26.12 -1.15 9.46
N HIS A 73 -25.97 -1.32 8.14
CA HIS A 73 -26.63 -0.53 7.10
C HIS A 73 -26.30 0.97 7.11
N ARG A 74 -25.19 1.38 7.73
CA ARG A 74 -24.74 2.78 7.70
C ARG A 74 -23.98 3.03 6.40
N TYR A 75 -24.25 4.17 5.75
CA TYR A 75 -23.54 4.57 4.54
C TYR A 75 -22.05 4.80 4.85
N GLN A 76 -21.18 4.03 4.19
CA GLN A 76 -19.74 4.23 4.21
C GLN A 76 -19.29 5.06 3.00
N ASN A 77 -19.89 4.83 1.83
CA ASN A 77 -19.54 5.52 0.61
C ASN A 77 -20.68 5.47 -0.41
N VAL A 78 -20.73 6.41 -1.35
CA VAL A 78 -21.65 6.46 -2.49
C VAL A 78 -20.88 6.86 -3.73
N ASN A 79 -21.19 6.35 -4.92
CA ASN A 79 -20.46 6.75 -6.13
C ASN A 79 -20.95 8.09 -6.72
N ARG A 80 -20.26 8.56 -7.76
CA ARG A 80 -20.62 9.81 -8.46
C ARG A 80 -22.03 9.78 -9.05
N ALA A 81 -22.43 8.65 -9.64
CA ALA A 81 -23.76 8.49 -10.21
C ALA A 81 -24.87 8.63 -9.16
N TRP A 82 -24.68 8.08 -7.95
CA TRP A 82 -25.62 8.22 -6.85
C TRP A 82 -25.79 9.68 -6.42
N LEU A 83 -24.69 10.42 -6.27
CA LEU A 83 -24.72 11.85 -5.93
C LEU A 83 -25.44 12.66 -7.02
N ALA A 84 -25.14 12.40 -8.28
CA ALA A 84 -25.76 13.09 -9.42
C ALA A 84 -27.28 12.84 -9.51
N ARG A 85 -27.74 11.62 -9.22
CA ARG A 85 -29.16 11.26 -9.27
C ARG A 85 -29.96 11.75 -8.07
N THR A 86 -29.34 11.79 -6.89
CA THR A 86 -30.04 12.14 -5.64
C THR A 86 -29.91 13.61 -5.28
N GLY A 87 -28.96 14.34 -5.85
CA GLY A 87 -28.69 15.75 -5.56
C GLY A 87 -27.92 15.98 -4.25
N TYR A 88 -27.56 14.93 -3.51
CA TYR A 88 -26.73 15.05 -2.32
C TYR A 88 -25.27 15.30 -2.70
N SER A 89 -24.58 16.09 -1.87
CA SER A 89 -23.13 16.25 -1.92
C SER A 89 -22.47 15.46 -0.78
N ARG A 90 -21.22 15.05 -0.97
CA ARG A 90 -20.45 14.40 0.10
C ARG A 90 -20.20 15.43 1.20
N SER A 91 -20.87 15.32 2.34
CA SER A 91 -20.46 16.07 3.53
C SER A 91 -19.23 15.39 4.12
N LYS A 92 -18.15 16.14 4.32
CA LYS A 92 -17.04 15.68 5.15
C LYS A 92 -17.50 15.71 6.61
N SER A 93 -17.57 14.55 7.26
CA SER A 93 -17.57 14.45 8.73
C SER A 93 -16.13 14.40 9.23
#